data_AF-M0MHF9-F1
#
_entry.id   AF-M0MHF9-F1
#
_cell.length_a   1.000
_cell.length_b   1.000
_cell.length_c   1.000
_cell.angle_alpha   90.00
_cell.angle_beta   90.00
_cell.angle_gamma   90.00
#
_symmetry.space_group_name_H-M   'P 1'
#
loop_
_entity.id
_entity.type
_entity.pdbx_description
1 polymer ?
#
loop_
_entity_poly.entity_id
_entity_poly.type
_entity_poly.pdbx_seq_one_letter_code
_entity_poly.pdbx_strand_id
1 'polypeptide(L)'
;MTLIAQFTVPGDAFVLGEVLGYGGARVEVTQFVTMGEALLPYFWVDDGVNRELFERAVRDDSRVASLTPLDGGGSAGRFTTSNGPRRSTACSVCS
;
A
#
# COMPACT_ATOMS: atom_id res chain seq x y z
N MET A 1 2.60 -23.57 12.31
CA MET A 1 2.04 -22.20 12.38
C MET A 1 0.86 -22.24 13.33
N THR A 2 0.83 -21.37 14.33
CA THR A 2 -0.31 -21.23 15.24
C THR A 2 -0.98 -19.89 14.96
N LEU A 3 -2.24 -19.91 14.53
CA LEU A 3 -3.05 -18.72 14.33
C LEU A 3 -3.53 -18.23 15.70
N ILE A 4 -3.08 -17.04 16.12
CA ILE A 4 -3.38 -16.50 17.45
C ILE A 4 -4.72 -15.74 17.44
N ALA A 5 -5.05 -15.06 16.35
CA ALA A 5 -6.32 -14.37 16.16
C ALA A 5 -6.60 -14.08 14.67
N GLN A 6 -7.88 -13.94 14.33
CA GLN A 6 -8.37 -13.38 13.06
C GLN A 6 -9.41 -12.32 13.40
N PHE A 7 -9.34 -11.17 12.73
CA PHE A 7 -10.34 -10.12 12.86
C PHE A 7 -10.64 -9.52 11.48
N THR A 8 -11.86 -9.01 11.33
CA THR A 8 -12.34 -8.36 10.11
C THR A 8 -12.68 -6.91 10.44
N VAL A 9 -12.23 -5.99 9.60
CA VAL A 9 -12.54 -4.56 9.71
C VAL A 9 -13.25 -4.14 8.43
N PRO A 10 -14.33 -3.34 8.50
CA PRO A 10 -14.92 -2.72 7.31
C PRO A 10 -13.87 -1.94 6.52
N GLY A 11 -13.94 -2.01 5.18
CA GLY A 11 -12.92 -1.41 4.31
C GLY A 11 -12.85 0.11 4.38
N ASP A 12 -13.97 0.77 4.68
CA ASP A 12 -14.10 2.22 4.94
C ASP A 12 -13.58 2.62 6.33
N ALA A 13 -13.61 1.71 7.30
CA ALA A 13 -13.02 1.93 8.62
C ALA A 13 -11.49 1.72 8.64
N PHE A 14 -10.89 1.30 7.51
CA PHE A 14 -9.46 1.06 7.38
C PHE A 14 -8.89 1.88 6.23
N VAL A 15 -8.09 2.90 6.53
CA VAL A 15 -7.55 3.85 5.52
C VAL A 15 -6.90 3.15 4.32
N LEU A 16 -6.19 2.04 4.56
CA LEU A 16 -5.60 1.23 3.49
C LEU A 16 -6.66 0.52 2.63
N GLY A 17 -7.80 0.12 3.19
CA GLY A 17 -8.93 -0.43 2.44
C GLY A 17 -9.52 0.59 1.46
N GLU A 18 -9.66 1.86 1.88
CA GLU A 18 -10.12 2.92 0.98
C GLU A 18 -9.10 3.25 -0.13
N VAL A 19 -7.82 3.37 0.23
CA VAL A 19 -6.74 3.68 -0.72
C VAL A 19 -6.58 2.57 -1.76
N LEU A 20 -6.63 1.31 -1.33
CA LEU A 20 -6.40 0.14 -2.17
C LEU A 20 -7.68 -0.37 -2.87
N GLY A 21 -8.86 0.17 -2.56
CA GLY A 21 -10.14 -0.25 -3.13
C GLY A 21 -10.39 0.17 -4.57
N TYR A 22 -9.40 0.77 -5.25
CA TYR A 22 -9.55 1.27 -6.61
C TYR A 22 -10.02 0.19 -7.58
N GLY A 23 -11.06 0.50 -8.37
CA GLY A 23 -11.53 -0.37 -9.46
C GLY A 23 -12.11 -1.71 -9.00
N GLY A 24 -12.46 -1.87 -7.72
CA GLY A 24 -12.89 -3.15 -7.17
C GLY A 24 -11.76 -4.18 -7.05
N ALA A 25 -10.51 -3.71 -7.01
CA ALA A 25 -9.35 -4.57 -6.85
C ALA A 25 -9.46 -5.44 -5.60
N ARG A 26 -9.28 -6.75 -5.78
CA ARG A 26 -9.02 -7.65 -4.67
C ARG A 26 -7.56 -7.47 -4.26
N VAL A 27 -7.35 -6.94 -3.07
CA VAL A 27 -6.03 -6.74 -2.50
C VAL A 27 -5.89 -7.60 -1.28
N GLU A 28 -4.87 -8.44 -1.26
CA GLU A 28 -4.57 -9.27 -0.09
C GLU A 28 -3.29 -8.75 0.55
N VAL A 29 -3.43 -8.33 1.81
CA VAL A 29 -2.32 -7.84 2.61
C VAL A 29 -1.70 -9.03 3.34
N THR A 30 -0.45 -9.33 3.02
CA THR A 30 0.26 -10.51 3.53
C THR A 30 0.90 -10.26 4.89
N GLN A 31 1.39 -9.05 5.10
CA GLN A 31 2.21 -8.73 6.26
C GLN A 31 2.01 -7.27 6.65
N PHE A 32 1.86 -7.03 7.95
CA PHE A 32 1.95 -5.71 8.57
C PHE A 32 3.22 -5.65 9.41
N VAL A 33 4.13 -4.74 9.04
CA VAL A 33 5.30 -4.43 9.87
C VAL A 33 5.09 -3.07 10.49
N THR A 34 5.11 -3.01 11.81
CA THR A 34 5.16 -1.74 12.55
C THR A 34 6.63 -1.32 12.68
N MET A 35 6.96 -0.13 12.21
CA MET A 35 8.29 0.47 12.33
C MET A 35 8.15 1.82 13.04
N GLY A 36 8.20 1.80 14.38
CA GLY A 36 7.96 2.99 15.19
C GLY A 36 6.55 3.53 14.98
N GLU A 37 6.44 4.73 14.41
CA GLU A 37 5.16 5.39 14.08
C GLU A 37 4.63 5.02 12.69
N ALA A 38 5.38 4.26 11.89
CA ALA A 38 5.00 3.89 10.54
C ALA A 38 4.47 2.45 10.46
N LEU A 39 3.50 2.25 9.56
CA LEU A 39 3.01 0.94 9.16
C LEU A 39 3.50 0.67 7.73
N LEU A 40 4.20 -0.45 7.54
CA LEU A 40 4.63 -0.92 6.23
C LEU A 40 3.88 -2.22 5.89
N PRO A 41 2.74 -2.12 5.21
CA PRO A 41 2.06 -3.28 4.68
C PRO A 41 2.76 -3.80 3.43
N TYR A 42 2.73 -5.12 3.27
CA TYR A 42 3.05 -5.83 2.03
C TYR A 42 1.76 -6.41 1.47
N PHE A 43 1.49 -6.13 0.20
CA PHE A 43 0.28 -6.63 -0.45
C PHE A 43 0.55 -7.04 -1.89
N TRP A 44 -0.38 -7.83 -2.42
CA TRP A 44 -0.48 -8.13 -3.84
C TRP A 44 -1.86 -7.71 -4.37
N VAL A 45 -1.88 -7.39 -5.66
CA VAL A 45 -3.10 -7.08 -6.41
C VAL A 45 -3.33 -8.19 -7.41
N ASP A 46 -4.60 -8.56 -7.59
CA ASP A 46 -5.00 -9.60 -8.54
C ASP A 46 -4.74 -9.21 -10.01
N ASP A 47 -4.63 -10.21 -10.88
CA ASP A 47 -4.29 -10.05 -12.30
C ASP A 47 -5.41 -9.42 -13.15
N GLY A 48 -6.64 -9.45 -12.64
CA GLY A 48 -7.81 -8.84 -13.28
C GLY A 48 -7.85 -7.31 -13.25
N VAL A 49 -6.92 -6.66 -12.55
CA VAL A 49 -6.85 -5.20 -12.43
C VAL A 49 -5.76 -4.64 -13.35
N ASN A 50 -6.06 -3.52 -14.04
CA ASN A 50 -5.02 -2.79 -14.74
C ASN A 50 -4.01 -2.21 -13.73
N ARG A 51 -2.87 -2.89 -13.61
CA ARG A 51 -1.83 -2.59 -12.62
C ARG A 51 -1.34 -1.15 -12.71
N GLU A 52 -1.08 -0.66 -13.92
CA GLU A 52 -0.56 0.70 -14.12
C GLU A 52 -1.56 1.77 -13.65
N LEU A 53 -2.86 1.58 -13.93
CA LEU A 53 -3.92 2.46 -13.43
C LEU A 53 -4.08 2.37 -11.92
N PHE A 54 -4.01 1.16 -11.35
CA PHE A 54 -4.07 0.96 -9.91
C PHE A 54 -2.91 1.65 -9.20
N GLU A 55 -1.68 1.43 -9.64
CA GLU A 55 -0.50 2.04 -9.02
C GLU A 55 -0.56 3.56 -9.10
N ARG A 56 -1.03 4.11 -10.23
CA ARG A 56 -1.22 5.55 -10.38
C ARG A 56 -2.25 6.09 -9.39
N ALA A 57 -3.42 5.46 -9.31
CA ALA A 57 -4.47 5.86 -8.38
C ALA A 57 -3.99 5.84 -6.92
N VAL A 58 -3.25 4.80 -6.53
CA VAL A 58 -2.68 4.69 -5.17
C VAL A 58 -1.62 5.75 -4.90
N ARG A 59 -0.75 6.07 -5.87
CA ARG A 59 0.28 7.13 -5.71
C ARG A 59 -0.33 8.53 -5.64
N ASP A 60 -1.43 8.75 -6.37
CA ASP A 60 -2.12 10.03 -6.43
C ASP A 60 -2.95 10.31 -5.16
N ASP A 61 -3.25 9.29 -4.34
CA ASP A 61 -3.92 9.47 -3.05
C ASP A 61 -3.02 10.22 -2.04
N SER A 62 -3.52 11.32 -1.49
CA SER A 62 -2.76 12.21 -0.60
C SER A 62 -2.26 11.52 0.68
N ARG A 63 -2.91 10.44 1.10
CA ARG A 63 -2.59 9.65 2.31
C ARG A 63 -1.40 8.71 2.10
N VAL A 64 -1.05 8.41 0.86
CA VAL A 64 0.09 7.57 0.51
C VAL A 64 1.34 8.44 0.39
N ALA A 65 2.35 8.17 1.22
CA ALA A 65 3.63 8.87 1.13
C ALA A 65 4.52 8.26 0.04
N SER A 66 4.53 6.93 -0.07
CA SER A 66 5.30 6.20 -1.06
C SER A 66 4.63 4.87 -1.40
N LEU A 67 4.75 4.45 -2.66
CA LEU A 67 4.41 3.11 -3.14
C LEU A 67 5.62 2.54 -3.87
N THR A 68 6.18 1.46 -3.34
CA THR A 68 7.36 0.80 -3.89
C THR A 68 6.96 -0.54 -4.49
N PRO A 69 7.13 -0.75 -5.81
CA PRO A 69 7.05 -2.07 -6.42
C PRO A 69 8.16 -2.94 -5.85
N LEU A 70 7.80 -4.13 -5.39
CA LEU A 70 8.72 -5.18 -5.01
C LEU A 70 8.60 -6.22 -6.11
N ASP A 71 9.56 -6.27 -7.03
CA ASP A 71 9.47 -7.08 -8.24
C ASP A 71 8.94 -8.48 -7.95
N GLY A 72 7.81 -8.81 -8.58
CA GLY A 72 7.19 -10.12 -8.55
C GLY A 72 7.65 -10.90 -9.77
N GLY A 73 8.30 -12.05 -9.57
CA GLY A 73 8.38 -13.03 -10.65
C GLY A 73 6.96 -13.52 -10.96
N GLY A 74 6.32 -13.02 -12.03
CA GLY A 74 4.97 -13.40 -12.46
C GLY A 74 4.10 -12.23 -12.94
N SER A 75 2.85 -12.53 -13.33
CA SER A 75 1.84 -11.54 -13.76
C SER A 75 1.25 -10.71 -12.61
N ALA A 76 1.52 -11.08 -11.35
CA ALA A 76 1.08 -10.37 -10.15
C ALA A 76 2.21 -9.49 -9.57
N GLY A 77 1.90 -8.22 -9.31
CA GLY A 77 2.83 -7.27 -8.70
C GLY A 77 2.75 -7.28 -7.17
N ARG A 78 3.91 -7.33 -6.51
CA ARG A 78 4.00 -7.13 -5.04
C ARG A 78 4.37 -5.68 -4.76
N PHE A 79 3.79 -5.11 -3.72
CA PHE A 79 4.00 -3.73 -3.35
C PHE A 79 4.18 -3.57 -1.85
N THR A 80 4.81 -2.45 -1.47
CA THR A 80 4.75 -1.91 -0.12
C THR A 80 4.41 -0.43 -0.14
N THR A 81 3.67 0.03 0.86
CA THR A 81 3.37 1.45 1.07
C THR A 81 3.89 1.93 2.41
N SER A 82 4.10 3.23 2.54
CA SER A 82 4.24 3.86 3.84
C SER A 82 3.20 4.97 3.98
N ASN A 83 2.55 5.01 5.14
CA ASN A 83 1.65 6.09 5.52
C ASN A 83 2.37 6.96 6.55
N GLY A 84 2.53 8.24 6.21
CA GLY A 84 3.19 9.26 7.03
C GLY A 84 3.06 10.61 6.33
N PRO A 85 3.24 11.75 7.03
CA PRO A 85 3.19 13.05 6.38
C PRO A 85 4.18 13.08 5.21
N ARG A 86 3.72 13.48 4.02
CA ARG A 86 4.60 13.71 2.85
C ARG A 86 5.66 14.72 3.28
N ARG A 87 6.88 14.25 3.58
CA ARG A 87 8.02 15.15 3.74
C ARG A 87 8.30 15.70 2.34
N SER A 88 7.86 16.94 2.13
CA SER A 88 8.35 17.78 1.05
C SER A 88 9.86 17.87 1.18
N THR A 89 10.59 17.09 0.38
CA THR A 89 12.01 17.35 0.17
C THR A 89 12.13 18.52 -0.80
N ALA A 90 11.64 19.69 -0.37
CA ALA A 90 12.15 20.95 -0.90
C ALA A 90 13.60 21.03 -0.42
N CYS A 91 14.52 20.69 -1.31
CA CYS A 91 15.95 20.84 -1.14
C CYS A 91 16.23 22.34 -0.88
N SER A 92 16.31 22.74 0.40
CA SER A 92 16.91 24.00 0.78
C SER A 92 18.38 23.74 1.07
N VAL A 93 19.21 24.51 0.38
CA VAL A 93 20.66 24.70 0.59
C VAL A 93 21.57 23.71 -0.13
N CYS A 94 22.10 24.15 -1.27
CA CYS A 94 23.52 24.02 -1.62
C CYS A 94 23.92 25.19 -2.54
N SER A 95 24.64 26.15 -1.94
CA SER A 95 25.50 27.22 -2.52
C SER A 95 24.85 28.38 -3.27
#